data_AF-A0A1Z8W196-F1
#
_entry.id   AF-A0A1Z8W196-F1
#
_cell.length_a   1.000
_cell.length_b   1.000
_cell.length_c   1.000
_cell.angle_alpha   90.00
_cell.angle_beta   90.00
_cell.angle_gamma   90.00
#
_symmetry.space_group_name_H-M   'P 1'
#
loop_
_entity.id
_entity.type
_entity.pdbx_description
1 polymer ?
#
loop_
_entity_poly.entity_id
_entity_poly.type
_entity_poly.pdbx_seq_one_letter_code
_entity_poly.pdbx_strand_id
1 'polypeptide(L)'
;MINPFLIVSLFSDFSVPPPVIDPPEVLNSIDNKTWQCPSCNTNEKKTLNFLQTRGITDEYALATVLGNIKQESNFISNICEGGHRVSYHRCYSGGYGLIQWTSPGRYYGLGRYAKNTGGNPSSIRTQLDYMITEREWKDYEPVLKYSGKSIDYYMYYAYGWLGWGIHGNRTHYAYNYLDKLTRI
;
A
#
# COMPACT_ATOMS: atom_id res chain seq x y z
N MET A 1 90.80 15.52 16.27
CA MET A 1 89.64 16.44 16.27
C MET A 1 88.38 15.63 16.55
N ILE A 2 87.45 16.24 17.30
CA ILE A 2 86.34 15.63 18.04
C ILE A 2 85.10 15.37 17.17
N ASN A 3 84.44 14.24 17.48
CA ASN A 3 83.04 13.79 17.35
C ASN A 3 81.98 14.78 16.80
N PRO A 4 80.96 14.29 16.05
CA PRO A 4 79.63 14.32 16.67
C PRO A 4 78.65 13.16 16.33
N PHE A 5 77.95 12.72 17.38
CA PHE A 5 76.51 12.37 17.46
C PHE A 5 76.02 11.11 16.71
N LEU A 6 75.65 10.05 17.45
CA LEU A 6 74.29 9.79 17.95
C LEU A 6 73.22 9.95 16.86
N ILE A 7 72.66 8.84 16.38
CA ILE A 7 71.20 8.63 16.26
C ILE A 7 70.95 7.13 16.46
N VAL A 8 70.31 6.85 17.59
CA VAL A 8 69.58 5.63 17.89
C VAL A 8 68.33 5.64 17.00
N SER A 9 68.17 4.65 16.12
CA SER A 9 66.91 4.45 15.40
C SER A 9 66.19 3.25 16.00
N LEU A 10 65.36 3.53 17.02
CA LEU A 10 64.23 2.66 17.37
C LEU A 10 63.30 2.59 16.16
N PHE A 11 63.30 1.47 15.44
CA PHE A 11 62.08 1.02 14.79
C PHE A 11 61.43 0.01 15.73
N SER A 12 60.72 0.54 16.72
CA SER A 12 59.65 -0.20 17.37
C SER A 12 58.59 -0.44 16.30
N ASP A 13 58.46 -1.68 15.86
CA ASP A 13 57.38 -2.15 14.99
C ASP A 13 56.04 -1.85 15.66
N PHE A 14 55.44 -0.70 15.36
CA PHE A 14 54.03 -0.48 15.55
C PHE A 14 53.30 -1.26 14.46
N SER A 15 53.07 -2.55 14.72
CA SER A 15 52.06 -3.32 14.00
C SER A 15 50.69 -2.71 14.32
N VAL A 16 50.30 -1.71 13.51
CA VAL A 16 48.92 -1.22 13.52
C VAL A 16 48.04 -2.42 13.13
N PRO A 17 47.14 -2.90 13.99
CA PRO A 17 46.23 -3.96 13.60
C PRO A 17 45.40 -3.45 12.42
N PRO A 18 45.12 -4.30 11.41
CA PRO A 18 44.29 -3.91 10.29
C PRO A 18 42.95 -3.37 10.82
N PRO A 19 42.37 -2.35 10.16
CA PRO A 19 41.07 -1.82 10.56
C PRO A 19 40.09 -2.97 10.63
N VAL A 20 39.50 -3.17 11.81
CA VAL A 20 38.40 -4.11 11.99
C VAL A 20 37.27 -3.56 11.14
N ILE A 21 37.08 -4.14 9.96
CA ILE A 21 35.89 -3.91 9.15
C ILE A 21 34.79 -4.61 9.95
N ASP A 22 34.04 -3.82 10.73
CA ASP A 22 32.81 -4.30 11.31
C ASP A 22 31.99 -4.94 10.18
N PRO A 23 31.47 -6.18 10.36
CA PRO A 23 30.59 -6.79 9.38
C PRO A 23 29.49 -5.77 9.03
N PRO A 24 29.10 -5.62 7.75
CA PRO A 24 28.01 -4.72 7.42
C PRO A 24 26.85 -5.04 8.33
N GLU A 25 26.43 -4.04 9.12
CA GLU A 25 25.28 -4.12 10.01
C GLU A 25 24.13 -4.69 9.18
N VAL A 26 23.85 -5.97 9.39
CA VAL A 26 22.78 -6.67 8.71
C VAL A 26 21.53 -5.88 9.02
N LEU A 27 20.90 -5.37 7.97
CA LEU A 27 19.69 -4.55 7.92
C LEU A 27 18.52 -5.22 8.65
N ASN A 28 18.61 -5.32 9.97
CA ASN A 28 17.71 -6.06 10.86
C ASN A 28 17.05 -5.13 11.88
N SER A 29 16.64 -3.95 11.43
CA SER A 29 15.42 -3.33 11.94
C SER A 29 14.44 -3.21 10.78
N ILE A 30 13.68 -4.28 10.52
CA ILE A 30 12.38 -4.09 9.87
C ILE A 30 11.54 -3.34 10.91
N ASP A 31 11.72 -2.02 10.93
CA ASP A 31 10.81 -1.06 11.50
C ASP A 31 9.49 -1.30 10.74
N ASN A 32 8.66 -2.19 11.28
CA ASN A 32 7.34 -2.52 10.74
C ASN A 32 6.45 -1.29 10.96
N LYS A 33 6.72 -0.22 10.18
CA LYS A 33 5.98 1.02 10.17
C LYS A 33 4.52 0.67 9.98
N THR A 34 3.75 0.86 11.04
CA THR A 34 2.32 0.67 11.03
C THR A 34 1.67 2.03 11.12
N TRP A 35 0.55 2.19 10.42
CA TRP A 35 -0.20 3.41 10.26
C TRP A 35 -1.61 3.21 10.77
N GLN A 36 -2.10 4.20 11.49
CA GLN A 36 -3.50 4.33 11.85
C GLN A 36 -4.12 5.53 11.13
N CYS A 37 -5.43 5.55 11.02
CA CYS A 37 -6.20 6.72 10.60
C CYS A 37 -7.27 6.99 11.65
N PRO A 38 -6.98 7.79 12.70
CA PRO A 38 -7.89 7.96 13.84
C PRO A 38 -9.25 8.54 13.42
N SER A 39 -9.23 9.49 12.48
CA SER A 39 -10.42 10.18 11.95
C SER A 39 -11.18 9.38 10.88
N CYS A 40 -10.64 8.26 10.40
CA CYS A 40 -11.31 7.42 9.42
C CYS A 40 -12.53 6.68 10.00
N ASN A 41 -13.49 6.39 9.13
CA ASN A 41 -14.64 5.55 9.42
C ASN A 41 -14.25 4.06 9.50
N THR A 42 -15.22 3.21 9.87
CA THR A 42 -14.99 1.77 10.06
C THR A 42 -14.48 1.06 8.81
N ASN A 43 -14.99 1.37 7.62
CA ASN A 43 -14.59 0.70 6.38
C ASN A 43 -13.22 1.18 5.89
N GLU A 44 -12.93 2.48 6.04
CA GLU A 44 -11.61 3.05 5.79
C GLU A 44 -10.55 2.40 6.69
N LYS A 45 -10.82 2.29 8.00
CA LYS A 45 -9.93 1.62 8.97
C LYS A 45 -9.72 0.14 8.64
N LYS A 46 -10.79 -0.60 8.31
CA LYS A 46 -10.70 -2.01 7.89
C LYS A 46 -9.85 -2.18 6.64
N THR A 47 -9.99 -1.27 5.67
CA THR A 47 -9.21 -1.28 4.44
C THR A 47 -7.73 -0.99 4.72
N LEU A 48 -7.43 0.07 5.48
CA LEU A 48 -6.07 0.40 5.89
C LEU A 48 -5.38 -0.79 6.59
N ASN A 49 -6.05 -1.39 7.57
CA ASN A 49 -5.50 -2.55 8.27
C ASN A 49 -5.29 -3.73 7.32
N PHE A 50 -6.26 -4.03 6.46
CA PHE A 50 -6.15 -5.10 5.48
C PHE A 50 -4.92 -4.92 4.57
N LEU A 51 -4.70 -3.73 4.02
CA LEU A 51 -3.54 -3.44 3.17
C LEU A 51 -2.21 -3.65 3.91
N GLN A 52 -2.13 -3.19 5.16
CA GLN A 52 -0.93 -3.36 5.98
C GLN A 52 -0.67 -4.83 6.32
N THR A 53 -1.71 -5.64 6.57
CA THR A 53 -1.53 -7.10 6.72
C THR A 53 -0.99 -7.77 5.46
N ARG A 54 -1.08 -7.09 4.29
CA ARG A 54 -0.45 -7.55 3.05
C ARG A 54 1.02 -7.16 2.91
N GLY A 55 1.57 -6.38 3.83
CA GLY A 55 2.93 -5.87 3.78
C GLY A 55 3.07 -4.57 2.98
N ILE A 56 1.96 -3.86 2.74
CA ILE A 56 2.00 -2.50 2.18
C ILE A 56 2.17 -1.55 3.36
N THR A 57 3.39 -1.01 3.52
CA THR A 57 3.78 -0.21 4.70
C THR A 57 4.11 1.25 4.38
N ASP A 58 4.20 1.59 3.10
CA ASP A 58 4.45 2.95 2.63
C ASP A 58 3.18 3.80 2.71
N GLU A 59 3.25 4.94 3.40
CA GLU A 59 2.13 5.84 3.63
C GLU A 59 1.57 6.44 2.36
N TYR A 60 2.41 6.71 1.35
CA TYR A 60 1.96 7.25 0.07
C TYR A 60 1.25 6.16 -0.74
N ALA A 61 1.72 4.92 -0.67
CA ALA A 61 1.04 3.76 -1.26
C ALA A 61 -0.33 3.53 -0.61
N LEU A 62 -0.38 3.49 0.73
CA LEU A 62 -1.61 3.32 1.50
C LEU A 62 -2.62 4.43 1.20
N ALA A 63 -2.18 5.69 1.25
CA ALA A 63 -3.01 6.85 0.96
C ALA A 63 -3.55 6.83 -0.48
N THR A 64 -2.75 6.38 -1.45
CA THR A 64 -3.17 6.23 -2.84
C THR A 64 -4.31 5.23 -2.99
N VAL A 65 -4.20 4.05 -2.38
CA VAL A 65 -5.28 3.04 -2.44
C VAL A 65 -6.55 3.56 -1.77
N LEU A 66 -6.43 4.19 -0.60
CA LEU A 66 -7.58 4.75 0.12
C LEU A 66 -8.25 5.88 -0.68
N GLY A 67 -7.45 6.76 -1.30
CA GLY A 67 -7.94 7.85 -2.15
C GLY A 67 -8.70 7.37 -3.38
N ASN A 68 -8.24 6.26 -3.98
CA ASN A 68 -8.94 5.61 -5.07
C ASN A 68 -10.29 5.04 -4.63
N ILE A 69 -10.33 4.25 -3.55
CA ILE A 69 -11.60 3.69 -3.03
C ILE A 69 -12.58 4.80 -2.61
N LYS A 70 -12.06 5.92 -2.08
CA LYS A 70 -12.87 7.11 -1.77
C LYS A 70 -13.54 7.68 -3.00
N GLN A 71 -12.81 7.81 -4.11
CA GLN A 71 -13.36 8.27 -5.38
C GLN A 71 -14.43 7.32 -5.92
N GLU A 72 -14.18 6.01 -5.87
CA GLU A 72 -15.07 5.02 -6.48
C GLU A 72 -16.40 4.89 -5.72
N SER A 73 -16.35 4.86 -4.39
CA SER A 73 -17.50 4.40 -3.61
C SER A 73 -17.74 5.16 -2.31
N ASN A 74 -16.84 6.07 -1.95
CA ASN A 74 -16.82 6.64 -0.60
C ASN A 74 -16.79 5.55 0.50
N PHE A 75 -16.14 4.41 0.23
CA PHE A 75 -16.11 3.23 1.11
C PHE A 75 -17.48 2.60 1.42
N ILE A 76 -18.49 2.84 0.58
CA ILE A 76 -19.82 2.24 0.71
C ILE A 76 -19.85 0.95 -0.11
N SER A 77 -19.77 -0.20 0.55
CA SER A 77 -19.65 -1.51 -0.11
C SER A 77 -20.94 -1.95 -0.84
N ASN A 78 -22.09 -1.36 -0.57
CA ASN A 78 -23.35 -1.67 -1.24
C ASN A 78 -23.83 -0.53 -2.16
N ILE A 79 -22.92 0.28 -2.66
CA ILE A 79 -23.22 1.35 -3.62
C ILE A 79 -23.19 0.77 -5.04
N CYS A 80 -24.26 1.01 -5.78
CA CYS A 80 -24.34 0.80 -7.22
C CYS A 80 -24.09 2.15 -7.92
N GLU A 81 -23.61 2.09 -9.15
CA GLU A 81 -23.40 3.27 -10.00
C GLU A 81 -24.63 4.19 -10.01
N GLY A 82 -24.39 5.50 -10.05
CA GLY A 82 -25.43 6.51 -9.82
C GLY A 82 -25.76 6.78 -8.34
N GLY A 83 -25.10 6.09 -7.41
CA GLY A 83 -25.20 6.37 -5.97
C GLY A 83 -26.33 5.63 -5.26
N HIS A 84 -26.93 4.62 -5.89
CA HIS A 84 -28.01 3.84 -5.31
C HIS A 84 -27.46 2.82 -4.29
N ARG A 85 -27.98 2.84 -3.06
CA ARG A 85 -27.64 1.83 -2.03
C ARG A 85 -28.54 0.61 -2.18
N VAL A 86 -28.03 -0.44 -2.80
CA VAL A 86 -28.79 -1.65 -3.14
C VAL A 86 -27.99 -2.90 -2.80
N SER A 87 -28.67 -4.03 -2.65
CA SER A 87 -27.97 -5.32 -2.61
C SER A 87 -27.34 -5.62 -3.97
N TYR A 88 -26.27 -6.43 -3.97
CA TYR A 88 -25.55 -6.85 -5.17
C TYR A 88 -26.50 -7.28 -6.30
N HIS A 89 -27.45 -8.19 -6.05
CA HIS A 89 -28.40 -8.68 -7.07
C HIS A 89 -29.40 -7.63 -7.60
N ARG A 90 -29.42 -6.42 -7.04
CA ARG A 90 -30.29 -5.31 -7.44
C ARG A 90 -29.51 -4.17 -8.11
N CYS A 91 -28.21 -4.30 -8.31
CA CYS A 91 -27.43 -3.44 -9.18
C CYS A 91 -27.52 -4.00 -10.60
N TYR A 92 -28.47 -3.49 -11.39
CA TYR A 92 -28.79 -4.05 -12.70
C TYR A 92 -27.85 -3.59 -13.82
N SER A 93 -27.17 -2.47 -13.62
CA SER A 93 -26.25 -1.85 -14.58
C SER A 93 -25.19 -1.02 -13.87
N GLY A 94 -24.00 -0.94 -14.46
CA GLY A 94 -22.89 -0.13 -13.96
C GLY A 94 -22.00 -0.81 -12.92
N GLY A 95 -21.14 -0.03 -12.29
CA GLY A 95 -20.22 -0.44 -11.23
C GLY A 95 -20.90 -0.75 -9.88
N TYR A 96 -20.28 -1.63 -9.10
CA TYR A 96 -20.74 -1.98 -7.75
C TYR A 96 -19.62 -1.96 -6.72
N GLY A 97 -19.95 -1.56 -5.49
CA GLY A 97 -19.11 -1.73 -4.31
C GLY A 97 -17.86 -0.85 -4.29
N LEU A 98 -16.88 -1.27 -3.49
CA LEU A 98 -15.72 -0.47 -3.06
C LEU A 98 -14.94 0.17 -4.20
N ILE A 99 -14.72 -0.57 -5.28
CA ILE A 99 -13.91 -0.13 -6.41
C ILE A 99 -14.70 -0.04 -7.71
N GLN A 100 -16.04 -0.01 -7.60
CA GLN A 100 -16.95 0.04 -8.74
C GLN A 100 -16.63 -1.03 -9.79
N TRP A 101 -16.74 -2.31 -9.41
CA TRP A 101 -16.56 -3.42 -10.34
C TRP A 101 -17.58 -3.34 -11.49
N THR A 102 -17.14 -2.82 -12.63
CA THR A 102 -18.02 -2.44 -13.75
C THR A 102 -17.95 -3.44 -14.90
N SER A 103 -16.80 -4.08 -15.13
CA SER A 103 -16.71 -5.10 -16.18
C SER A 103 -17.47 -6.37 -15.76
N PRO A 104 -18.17 -7.04 -16.69
CA PRO A 104 -18.97 -8.23 -16.36
C PRO A 104 -18.15 -9.31 -15.63
N GLY A 105 -16.91 -9.54 -16.07
CA GLY A 105 -16.02 -10.53 -15.45
C GLY A 105 -15.73 -10.24 -13.99
N ARG A 106 -15.43 -8.98 -13.65
CA ARG A 106 -15.12 -8.58 -12.28
C ARG A 106 -16.38 -8.53 -11.40
N TYR A 107 -17.48 -7.99 -11.93
CA TYR A 107 -18.77 -7.96 -11.22
C TYR A 107 -19.25 -9.38 -10.87
N TYR A 108 -19.38 -10.27 -11.87
CA TYR A 108 -19.82 -11.65 -11.61
C TYR A 108 -18.79 -12.46 -10.81
N GLY A 109 -17.51 -12.12 -10.93
CA GLY A 109 -16.44 -12.69 -10.12
C GLY A 109 -16.65 -12.42 -8.63
N LEU A 110 -17.03 -11.19 -8.24
CA LEU A 110 -17.37 -10.86 -6.85
C LEU A 110 -18.51 -11.73 -6.32
N GLY A 111 -19.60 -11.85 -7.08
CA GLY A 111 -20.74 -12.68 -6.69
C GLY A 111 -20.38 -14.16 -6.54
N ARG A 112 -19.55 -14.68 -7.45
CA ARG A 112 -19.06 -16.07 -7.40
C ARG A 112 -18.12 -16.30 -6.22
N TYR A 113 -17.20 -15.37 -5.96
CA TYR A 113 -16.30 -15.42 -4.82
C TYR A 113 -17.08 -15.44 -3.51
N ALA A 114 -18.06 -14.54 -3.36
CA ALA A 114 -18.93 -14.49 -2.18
C ALA A 114 -19.68 -15.82 -1.97
N LYS A 115 -20.30 -16.37 -3.03
CA LYS A 115 -20.99 -17.67 -2.97
C LYS A 115 -20.05 -18.80 -2.52
N ASN A 116 -18.85 -18.88 -3.10
CA ASN A 116 -17.90 -19.97 -2.83
C ASN A 116 -17.29 -19.91 -1.43
N THR A 117 -17.21 -18.71 -0.84
CA THR A 117 -16.63 -18.49 0.50
C THR A 117 -17.70 -18.39 1.60
N GLY A 118 -18.99 -18.48 1.26
CA GLY A 118 -20.09 -18.22 2.19
C GLY A 118 -20.20 -16.75 2.63
N GLY A 119 -19.57 -15.84 1.90
CA GLY A 119 -19.54 -14.41 2.19
C GLY A 119 -20.73 -13.62 1.62
N ASN A 120 -20.81 -12.34 1.97
CA ASN A 120 -21.78 -11.40 1.39
C ASN A 120 -21.07 -10.45 0.42
N PRO A 121 -21.46 -10.40 -0.87
CA PRO A 121 -20.81 -9.54 -1.87
C PRO A 121 -20.93 -8.05 -1.55
N SER A 122 -21.80 -7.66 -0.62
CA SER A 122 -22.00 -6.26 -0.17
C SER A 122 -21.21 -5.93 1.10
N SER A 123 -20.40 -6.87 1.62
CA SER A 123 -19.59 -6.66 2.82
C SER A 123 -18.18 -6.19 2.47
N ILE A 124 -17.63 -5.28 3.29
CA ILE A 124 -16.25 -4.79 3.19
C ILE A 124 -15.24 -5.94 3.15
N ARG A 125 -15.42 -6.97 3.99
CA ARG A 125 -14.47 -8.08 4.10
C ARG A 125 -14.43 -8.91 2.82
N THR A 126 -15.60 -9.37 2.34
CA THR A 126 -15.68 -10.16 1.10
C THR A 126 -15.14 -9.38 -0.10
N GLN A 127 -15.41 -8.08 -0.16
CA GLN A 127 -14.95 -7.23 -1.25
C GLN A 127 -13.42 -7.03 -1.24
N LEU A 128 -12.81 -6.79 -0.07
CA LEU A 128 -11.35 -6.72 0.05
C LEU A 128 -10.68 -8.06 -0.26
N ASP A 129 -11.25 -9.17 0.22
CA ASP A 129 -10.71 -10.50 -0.05
C ASP A 129 -10.85 -10.85 -1.54
N TYR A 130 -11.94 -10.46 -2.20
CA TYR A 130 -12.10 -10.66 -3.65
C TYR A 130 -11.12 -9.82 -4.45
N MET A 131 -10.97 -8.53 -4.12
CA MET A 131 -10.08 -7.58 -4.80
C MET A 131 -8.67 -8.15 -4.99
N ILE A 132 -8.11 -8.82 -3.98
CA ILE A 132 -6.75 -9.36 -4.06
C ILE A 132 -6.61 -10.62 -4.92
N THR A 133 -7.72 -11.24 -5.31
CA THR A 133 -7.72 -12.39 -6.22
C THR A 133 -7.61 -11.98 -7.68
N GLU A 134 -7.96 -10.73 -7.99
CA GLU A 134 -7.98 -10.16 -9.33
C GLU A 134 -6.56 -10.05 -9.91
N ARG A 135 -6.45 -10.20 -11.23
CA ARG A 135 -5.14 -10.09 -11.92
C ARG A 135 -4.59 -8.67 -11.75
N GLU A 136 -5.46 -7.70 -11.94
CA GLU A 136 -5.21 -6.27 -11.85
C GLU A 136 -4.59 -5.89 -10.49
N TRP A 137 -5.11 -6.45 -9.40
CA TRP A 137 -4.52 -6.25 -8.07
C TRP A 137 -3.19 -6.98 -7.91
N LYS A 138 -3.06 -8.22 -8.40
CA LYS A 138 -1.80 -8.99 -8.32
C LYS A 138 -0.65 -8.31 -9.07
N ASP A 139 -0.95 -7.60 -10.15
CA ASP A 139 0.04 -6.80 -10.89
C ASP A 139 0.39 -5.50 -10.12
N TYR A 140 -0.56 -4.92 -9.37
CA TYR A 140 -0.38 -3.65 -8.66
C TYR A 140 0.22 -3.80 -7.23
N GLU A 141 -0.12 -4.86 -6.50
CA GLU A 141 0.33 -5.08 -5.12
C GLU A 141 1.86 -5.08 -4.96
N PRO A 142 2.67 -5.68 -5.86
CA PRO A 142 4.13 -5.58 -5.79
C PRO A 142 4.63 -4.14 -5.94
N VAL A 143 3.97 -3.31 -6.74
CA VAL A 143 4.29 -1.87 -6.88
C VAL A 143 4.06 -1.16 -5.55
N LEU A 144 2.93 -1.41 -4.89
CA LEU A 144 2.58 -0.82 -3.59
C LEU A 144 3.56 -1.22 -2.47
N LYS A 145 4.19 -2.40 -2.58
CA LYS A 145 5.21 -2.87 -1.64
C LYS A 145 6.59 -2.28 -1.88
N TYR A 146 6.81 -1.66 -3.03
CA TYR A 146 8.07 -0.98 -3.33
C TYR A 146 8.02 0.45 -2.78
N SER A 147 8.42 0.60 -1.52
CA SER A 147 8.35 1.86 -0.76
C SER A 147 9.23 2.99 -1.31
N GLY A 148 8.95 4.20 -0.83
CA GLY A 148 9.73 5.42 -1.12
C GLY A 148 9.39 6.07 -2.45
N LYS A 149 8.17 5.86 -2.97
CA LYS A 149 7.68 6.49 -4.22
C LYS A 149 6.60 7.49 -3.94
N SER A 150 6.44 8.47 -4.83
CA SER A 150 5.41 9.51 -4.70
C SER A 150 3.99 8.96 -4.92
N ILE A 151 2.99 9.71 -4.46
CA ILE A 151 1.57 9.45 -4.80
C ILE A 151 1.39 9.37 -6.31
N ASP A 152 2.00 10.25 -7.10
CA ASP A 152 1.87 10.22 -8.57
C ASP A 152 2.40 8.92 -9.19
N TYR A 153 3.49 8.38 -8.65
CA TYR A 153 4.01 7.07 -9.08
C TYR A 153 2.99 5.97 -8.81
N TYR A 154 2.48 5.86 -7.58
CA TYR A 154 1.49 4.82 -7.26
C TYR A 154 0.20 5.03 -8.05
N MET A 155 -0.25 6.28 -8.20
CA MET A 155 -1.46 6.63 -8.96
C MET A 155 -1.34 6.26 -10.44
N TYR A 156 -0.17 6.42 -11.05
CA TYR A 156 0.09 5.97 -12.42
C TYR A 156 -0.20 4.48 -12.60
N TYR A 157 0.28 3.63 -11.68
CA TYR A 157 0.02 2.19 -11.73
C TYR A 157 -1.41 1.82 -11.31
N ALA A 158 -2.05 2.61 -10.45
CA ALA A 158 -3.45 2.40 -10.08
C ALA A 158 -4.41 2.44 -11.28
N TYR A 159 -4.03 3.09 -12.40
CA TYR A 159 -4.81 3.05 -13.63
C TYR A 159 -4.97 1.62 -14.17
N GLY A 160 -3.91 0.82 -14.14
CA GLY A 160 -3.98 -0.59 -14.55
C GLY A 160 -4.85 -1.43 -13.62
N TRP A 161 -5.04 -0.99 -12.37
CA TRP A 161 -5.91 -1.65 -11.40
C TRP A 161 -7.40 -1.35 -11.63
N LEU A 162 -7.74 -0.08 -11.93
CA LEU A 162 -9.13 0.38 -11.94
C LEU A 162 -9.68 0.72 -13.34
N GLY A 163 -8.85 1.23 -14.24
CA GLY A 163 -9.23 1.52 -15.63
C GLY A 163 -10.20 2.70 -15.80
N TRP A 164 -9.99 3.81 -15.08
CA TRP A 164 -10.89 4.97 -15.14
C TRP A 164 -10.85 5.73 -16.47
N GLY A 165 -12.00 6.20 -16.98
CA GLY A 165 -12.03 7.16 -18.09
C GLY A 165 -11.65 8.59 -17.67
N ILE A 166 -12.08 9.00 -16.48
CA ILE A 166 -11.82 10.32 -15.90
C ILE A 166 -11.12 10.12 -14.55
N HIS A 167 -9.94 10.73 -14.39
CA HIS A 167 -9.13 10.61 -13.17
C HIS A 167 -9.82 11.17 -11.92
N GLY A 168 -10.69 12.18 -12.05
CA GLY A 168 -11.42 12.75 -10.93
C GLY A 168 -10.51 13.26 -9.80
N ASN A 169 -10.97 13.14 -8.56
CA ASN A 169 -10.31 13.66 -7.36
C ASN A 169 -9.40 12.63 -6.66
N ARG A 170 -9.00 11.54 -7.33
CA ARG A 170 -8.21 10.43 -6.73
C ARG A 170 -6.94 10.93 -6.04
N THR A 171 -6.14 11.76 -6.73
CA THR A 171 -4.92 12.36 -6.16
C THR A 171 -5.22 13.29 -5.00
N HIS A 172 -6.25 14.13 -5.12
CA HIS A 172 -6.66 15.00 -4.02
C HIS A 172 -7.08 14.18 -2.78
N TYR A 173 -7.86 13.11 -2.95
CA TYR A 173 -8.21 12.22 -1.86
C TYR A 173 -7.01 11.46 -1.30
N ALA A 174 -6.04 11.08 -2.13
CA ALA A 174 -4.81 10.47 -1.66
C ALA A 174 -4.04 11.41 -0.70
N TYR A 175 -3.83 12.68 -1.08
CA TYR A 175 -3.24 13.66 -0.16
C TYR A 175 -4.07 13.86 1.12
N ASN A 176 -5.41 13.93 1.01
CA ASN A 176 -6.26 14.02 2.19
C ASN A 176 -6.15 12.80 3.13
N TYR A 177 -5.87 11.59 2.61
CA TYR A 177 -5.60 10.44 3.48
C TYR A 177 -4.21 10.48 4.06
N LEU A 178 -3.22 10.93 3.28
CA LEU A 178 -1.87 11.10 3.78
C LEU A 178 -1.85 11.98 5.04
N ASP A 179 -2.57 13.10 5.01
CA ASP A 179 -2.69 14.02 6.17
C ASP A 179 -3.42 13.40 7.37
N LYS A 180 -4.19 12.33 7.16
CA LYS A 180 -4.93 11.61 8.21
C LYS A 180 -4.18 10.41 8.76
N LEU A 181 -3.12 9.95 8.07
CA LEU A 181 -2.33 8.82 8.52
C LEU A 181 -1.39 9.26 9.63
N THR A 182 -1.42 8.52 10.74
CA THR A 182 -0.52 8.72 11.87
C THR A 182 0.26 7.42 12.07
N ARG A 183 1.57 7.53 12.16
CA ARG A 183 2.43 6.38 12.46
C ARG A 183 2.24 5.95 13.92
N ILE A 184 2.28 4.65 14.17
CA ILE A 184 2.26 4.05 15.51
C ILE A 184 3.53 3.26 15.81
#